data_AF-A0A2X2TFQ6-F1
#
_entry.id   AF-A0A2X2TFQ6-F1
#
_cell.length_a   1.000
_cell.length_b   1.000
_cell.length_c   1.000
_cell.angle_alpha   90.00
_cell.angle_beta   90.00
_cell.angle_gamma   90.00
#
_symmetry.space_group_name_H-M   'P 1'
#
loop_
_entity.id
_entity.type
_entity.pdbx_description
1 polymer ?
#
loop_
_entity_poly.entity_id
_entity_poly.type
_entity_poly.pdbx_seq_one_letter_code
_entity_poly.pdbx_strand_id
1 'polypeptide(L)'
;MTSQPDPDLSPLTGLEKLEIKGFMAIFSVRGLRGLKELSIHSCNVDGADALSSLTGVERLTFYSVWNSQGNLRNLDFLKGKSQPAGAGTQKYGAS
;
A
#
# COMPACT_ATOMS: atom_id res chain seq x y z
N MET A 1 7.55 19.28 3.06
CA MET A 1 7.23 17.99 3.70
C MET A 1 7.00 18.25 5.18
N THR A 2 5.82 17.95 5.70
CA THR A 2 5.52 18.12 7.13
C THR A 2 6.19 16.98 7.90
N SER A 3 7.00 17.31 8.90
CA SER A 3 7.73 16.36 9.78
C SER A 3 6.82 15.54 10.72
N GLN A 4 5.52 15.45 10.42
CA GLN A 4 4.55 14.85 11.32
C GLN A 4 4.56 13.33 11.12
N PRO A 5 4.57 12.54 12.21
CA PRO A 5 4.48 11.08 12.11
C PRO A 5 3.19 10.66 11.42
N ASP A 6 3.24 9.55 10.70
CA ASP A 6 2.06 8.95 10.09
C ASP A 6 1.02 8.58 11.18
N PRO A 7 -0.28 8.73 10.90
CA PRO A 7 -1.34 8.31 11.82
C PRO A 7 -1.25 6.83 12.20
N ASP A 8 -1.53 6.52 13.47
CA ASP A 8 -1.76 5.14 13.90
C ASP A 8 -3.12 4.65 13.39
N LEU A 9 -3.10 3.59 12.58
CA LEU A 9 -4.30 2.98 12.01
C LEU A 9 -4.71 1.70 12.76
N SER A 10 -3.94 1.25 13.75
CA SER A 10 -4.18 0.00 14.48
C SER A 10 -5.59 -0.14 15.08
N PRO A 11 -6.31 0.93 15.48
CA PRO A 11 -7.68 0.80 15.98
C PRO A 11 -8.72 0.44 14.90
N LEU A 12 -8.41 0.62 13.61
CA LEU A 12 -9.35 0.52 12.49
C LEU A 12 -9.57 -0.93 11.99
N THR A 13 -9.58 -1.90 12.92
CA THR A 13 -9.59 -3.34 12.62
C THR A 13 -10.82 -3.84 11.85
N GLY A 14 -11.93 -3.10 11.89
CA GLY A 14 -13.18 -3.42 11.17
C GLY A 14 -13.30 -2.82 9.77
N LEU A 15 -12.28 -2.12 9.27
CA LEU A 15 -12.33 -1.54 7.92
C LEU A 15 -12.20 -2.61 6.84
N GLU A 16 -13.09 -2.54 5.84
CA GLU A 16 -12.99 -3.32 4.61
C GLU A 16 -12.30 -2.55 3.48
N LYS A 17 -12.36 -1.21 3.50
CA LYS A 17 -11.74 -0.35 2.48
C LYS A 17 -10.93 0.75 3.13
N LEU A 18 -9.72 0.96 2.62
CA LEU A 18 -8.82 2.00 3.10
C LEU A 18 -8.09 2.67 1.93
N GLU A 19 -8.09 4.00 1.93
CA GLU A 19 -7.21 4.81 1.10
C GLU A 19 -6.25 5.57 2.01
N ILE A 20 -4.94 5.45 1.75
CA ILE A 20 -3.91 6.24 2.42
C ILE A 20 -3.20 7.14 1.42
N LYS A 21 -2.96 8.39 1.82
CA LYS A 21 -2.31 9.39 0.98
C LYS A 21 -1.23 10.15 1.73
N GLY A 22 -0.05 10.24 1.12
CA GLY A 22 1.04 11.09 1.61
C GLY A 22 1.77 10.55 2.84
N PHE A 23 1.67 9.26 3.14
CA PHE A 23 2.33 8.65 4.29
C PHE A 23 3.85 8.53 4.03
N MET A 24 4.64 8.72 5.08
CA MET A 24 6.11 8.63 5.04
C MET A 24 6.64 7.21 5.30
N ALA A 25 5.77 6.28 5.71
CA ALA A 25 5.95 4.83 5.64
C ALA A 25 4.58 4.13 5.71
N ILE A 26 4.50 2.87 5.26
CA ILE A 26 3.24 2.11 5.25
C ILE A 26 3.12 1.07 6.35
N PHE A 27 3.98 1.08 7.38
CA PHE A 27 3.92 0.08 8.47
C PHE A 27 2.60 0.11 9.25
N SER A 28 1.90 1.25 9.25
CA SER A 28 0.64 1.47 9.97
C SER A 28 -0.52 0.62 9.47
N VAL A 29 -0.46 0.08 8.24
CA VAL A 29 -1.48 -0.85 7.74
C VAL A 29 -1.38 -2.25 8.33
N ARG A 30 -0.32 -2.54 9.09
CA ARG A 30 -0.09 -3.87 9.67
C ARG A 30 -1.26 -4.25 10.58
N GLY A 31 -1.76 -5.47 10.40
CA GLY A 31 -2.80 -6.03 11.27
C GLY A 31 -4.23 -5.63 10.90
N LEU A 32 -4.44 -4.82 9.86
CA LEU A 32 -5.76 -4.52 9.29
C LEU A 32 -6.31 -5.70 8.48
N ARG A 33 -6.48 -6.85 9.14
CA ARG A 33 -6.82 -8.15 8.52
C ARG A 33 -8.21 -8.19 7.89
N GLY A 34 -9.11 -7.29 8.28
CA GLY A 34 -10.44 -7.13 7.69
C GLY A 34 -10.45 -6.45 6.31
N LEU A 35 -9.33 -5.82 5.91
CA LEU A 35 -9.29 -5.09 4.64
C LEU A 35 -9.46 -6.02 3.44
N LYS A 36 -10.34 -5.58 2.55
CA LYS A 36 -10.62 -6.14 1.23
C LYS A 36 -10.02 -5.28 0.12
N GLU A 37 -10.01 -3.96 0.32
CA GLU A 37 -9.51 -2.98 -0.64
C GLU A 37 -8.52 -2.02 0.02
N LEU A 38 -7.34 -1.88 -0.56
CA LEU A 38 -6.32 -0.94 -0.12
C LEU A 38 -5.78 -0.13 -1.31
N SER A 39 -5.86 1.19 -1.19
CA SER A 39 -5.29 2.14 -2.15
C SER A 39 -4.20 2.99 -1.49
N ILE A 40 -3.02 3.03 -2.08
CA ILE A 40 -1.84 3.73 -1.56
C ILE A 40 -1.39 4.80 -2.56
N HIS A 41 -1.49 6.07 -2.16
CA HIS A 41 -1.27 7.22 -3.04
C HIS A 41 -0.18 8.15 -2.50
N SER A 42 0.86 8.40 -3.30
CA SER A 42 1.93 9.35 -2.94
C SER A 42 2.62 9.01 -1.61
N CYS A 43 2.72 7.74 -1.26
CA CYS A 43 3.34 7.27 -0.02
C CYS A 43 4.76 6.73 -0.26
N ASN A 44 5.60 6.85 0.76
CA ASN A 44 6.80 6.04 0.90
C ASN A 44 6.39 4.63 1.31
N VAL A 45 6.80 3.63 0.53
CA VAL A 45 6.49 2.21 0.79
C VAL A 45 7.64 1.47 1.46
N ASP A 46 8.55 2.19 2.11
CA ASP A 46 9.43 1.59 3.12
C ASP A 46 8.59 0.82 4.16
N GLY A 47 9.03 -0.39 4.51
CA GLY A 47 8.26 -1.29 5.36
C GLY A 47 7.09 -2.00 4.65
N ALA A 48 7.16 -2.19 3.34
CA ALA A 48 6.15 -2.92 2.56
C ALA A 48 5.93 -4.37 2.99
N ASP A 49 6.81 -4.95 3.81
CA ASP A 49 6.58 -6.22 4.49
C ASP A 49 5.31 -6.19 5.37
N ALA A 50 4.85 -5.02 5.82
CA ALA A 50 3.57 -4.84 6.51
C ALA A 50 2.37 -5.36 5.69
N LEU A 51 2.44 -5.28 4.36
CA LEU A 51 1.39 -5.76 3.45
C LEU A 51 1.23 -7.29 3.48
N SER A 52 2.24 -8.03 3.93
CA SER A 52 2.14 -9.48 4.11
C SER A 52 1.08 -9.89 5.15
N SER A 53 0.80 -9.00 6.12
CA SER A 53 -0.23 -9.22 7.14
C SER A 53 -1.66 -9.06 6.62
N LEU A 54 -1.83 -8.47 5.44
CA LEU A 54 -3.11 -8.17 4.81
C LEU A 54 -3.60 -9.37 3.98
N THR A 55 -3.90 -10.48 4.65
CA THR A 55 -4.27 -11.75 4.00
C THR A 55 -5.64 -11.72 3.33
N GLY A 56 -6.53 -10.81 3.74
CA GLY A 56 -7.88 -10.67 3.20
C GLY A 56 -8.03 -9.72 2.01
N VAL A 57 -6.96 -9.00 1.63
CA VAL A 57 -7.02 -7.99 0.57
C VAL A 57 -7.15 -8.63 -0.81
N GLU A 58 -8.20 -8.24 -1.51
CA GLU A 58 -8.57 -8.71 -2.85
C GLU A 58 -8.25 -7.65 -3.91
N ARG A 59 -8.17 -6.37 -3.53
CA ARG A 59 -7.80 -5.26 -4.40
C ARG A 59 -6.73 -4.40 -3.74
N LEU A 60 -5.57 -4.30 -4.39
CA LEU A 60 -4.45 -3.49 -3.95
C LEU A 60 -3.98 -2.59 -5.10
N THR A 61 -4.02 -1.28 -4.87
CA THR A 61 -3.67 -0.27 -5.88
C THR A 61 -2.55 0.61 -5.35
N PHE A 62 -1.54 0.87 -6.18
CA PHE A 62 -0.47 1.83 -5.91
C PHE A 62 -0.52 2.96 -6.93
N TYR A 63 -0.38 4.19 -6.44
CA TYR A 63 -0.27 5.37 -7.28
C TYR A 63 0.85 6.28 -6.78
N SER A 64 1.82 6.57 -7.64
CA SER A 64 2.94 7.48 -7.36
C SER A 64 3.68 7.18 -6.04
N VAL A 65 4.00 5.91 -5.79
CA VAL A 65 4.76 5.49 -4.60
C VAL A 65 6.27 5.52 -4.83
N TRP A 66 7.03 5.65 -3.75
CA TRP A 66 8.49 5.70 -3.76
C TRP A 66 9.08 4.94 -2.56
N ASN A 67 10.37 4.65 -2.56
CA ASN A 67 11.08 4.08 -1.41
C ASN A 67 12.43 4.78 -1.20
N SER A 68 12.98 4.71 0.01
CA SER A 68 14.27 5.37 0.33
C SER A 68 15.45 4.77 -0.43
N GLN A 69 15.33 3.54 -0.92
CA GLN A 69 16.34 2.85 -1.72
C GLN A 69 16.35 3.27 -3.21
N GLY A 70 15.46 4.18 -3.61
CA GLY A 70 15.39 4.74 -4.96
C GLY A 70 14.94 3.75 -6.05
N ASN A 71 14.60 2.51 -5.70
CA ASN A 71 14.02 1.52 -6.61
C ASN A 71 13.19 0.51 -5.82
N LEU A 72 11.91 0.34 -6.18
CA LEU A 72 11.05 -0.75 -5.72
C LEU A 72 11.45 -2.06 -6.42
N ARG A 73 12.62 -2.61 -6.05
CA ARG A 73 13.19 -3.80 -6.71
C ARG A 73 12.51 -5.10 -6.31
N ASN A 74 11.85 -5.12 -5.15
CA ASN A 74 11.22 -6.33 -4.63
C ASN A 74 9.73 -6.07 -4.39
N LEU A 75 8.89 -6.66 -5.24
CA LEU A 75 7.44 -6.69 -5.14
C LEU A 75 6.91 -8.09 -4.81
N ASP A 76 7.75 -8.98 -4.24
CA ASP A 76 7.35 -10.35 -3.90
C ASP A 76 6.18 -10.39 -2.90
N PHE A 77 5.98 -9.33 -2.10
CA PHE A 77 4.82 -9.17 -1.22
C PHE A 77 3.48 -9.01 -1.99
N LEU A 78 3.52 -8.70 -3.30
CA LEU A 78 2.36 -8.68 -4.19
C LEU A 78 2.07 -10.04 -4.81
N LYS A 79 3.01 -11.00 -4.71
CA LYS A 79 2.83 -12.35 -5.27
C LYS A 79 1.63 -13.00 -4.58
N GLY A 80 0.63 -13.37 -5.38
CA GLY A 80 -0.61 -13.98 -4.90
C GLY A 80 -1.77 -13.00 -4.61
N LYS A 81 -1.57 -11.68 -4.66
CA LYS A 81 -2.64 -10.67 -4.49
C LYS A 81 -3.24 -10.24 -5.84
N SER A 82 -3.49 -11.22 -6.71
CA SER A 82 -3.96 -11.05 -8.10
C SER A 82 -5.12 -10.06 -8.19
N GLN A 83 -4.97 -9.02 -9.01
CA GLN A 83 -6.07 -8.16 -9.47
C GLN A 83 -7.25 -9.02 -9.97
N PRO A 84 -8.51 -8.69 -9.64
CA PRO A 84 -9.63 -9.20 -10.42
C PRO A 84 -9.46 -8.71 -11.87
N ALA A 85 -9.56 -9.63 -12.82
CA ALA A 85 -9.47 -9.34 -14.24
C ALA A 85 -10.55 -8.31 -14.63
N GLY A 86 -10.17 -7.04 -14.76
CA GLY A 86 -11.08 -6.00 -15.24
C GLY A 86 -10.85 -4.62 -14.65
N ALA A 87 -9.77 -3.94 -15.06
CA ALA A 87 -9.74 -2.50 -15.36
C ALA A 87 -8.33 -2.13 -15.79
N GLY A 88 -8.19 -1.53 -16.98
CA GLY A 88 -6.95 -0.87 -17.42
C GLY A 88 -6.51 0.19 -16.41
N THR A 89 -5.25 0.58 -16.34
CA THR A 89 -4.47 1.11 -17.46
C THR A 89 -2.98 0.84 -17.28
N GLN A 90 -2.31 0.42 -18.36
CA GLN A 90 -0.91 0.79 -18.56
C GLN A 90 -0.84 2.29 -18.88
N LYS A 91 0.16 3.02 -18.37
CA LYS A 91 1.25 3.63 -19.18
C LYS A 91 2.13 4.65 -18.42
N TYR A 92 3.42 4.31 -18.35
CA TYR A 92 4.69 5.06 -18.44
C TYR A 92 5.02 6.31 -17.61
N GLY A 93 6.29 6.34 -17.18
CA GLY A 93 7.07 7.56 -17.00
C GLY A 93 8.55 7.24 -16.78
N ALA A 94 9.33 7.10 -17.85
CA ALA A 94 10.78 7.18 -17.79
C ALA A 94 11.21 8.64 -17.59
N SER A 95 12.20 8.86 -16.72
CA SER A 95 13.27 9.84 -16.84
C SER A 95 14.40 9.41 -15.90
#